data_AF-A0A2N3EGE2-F1
#
_entry.id   AF-A0A2N3EGE2-F1
#
_cell.length_a   1.000
_cell.length_b   1.000
_cell.length_c   1.000
_cell.angle_alpha   90.00
_cell.angle_beta   90.00
_cell.angle_gamma   90.00
#
_symmetry.space_group_name_H-M   'P 1'
#
loop_
_entity.id
_entity.type
_entity.pdbx_description
1 polymer ?
#
loop_
_entity_poly.entity_id
_entity_poly.type
_entity_poly.pdbx_seq_one_letter_code
_entity_poly.pdbx_strand_id
1 'polypeptide(L)'
;MGEITYVSGWRKRDTKIEKDAVETWHAYNAMPEGVSPEERAREICCLAYDGNTAAGISTIEIKPCRPLRNRLFGYLRVFTLPDYEQQEIAIGLAINCRDTLEAWALEHPGEKLCGMAAVYQSPKLGPTPVGKSGLTLIGYTPQGFQHRIVWFPHIRL
;
A
#
# COMPACT_ATOMS: atom_id res chain seq x y z
N MET A 1 12.12 -10.22 17.20
CA MET A 1 11.95 -9.21 16.13
C MET A 1 12.86 -8.04 16.46
N GLY A 2 13.67 -7.63 15.50
CA GLY A 2 14.41 -6.37 15.59
C GLY A 2 13.50 -5.17 15.34
N GLU A 3 14.09 -3.99 15.24
CA GLU A 3 13.39 -2.76 14.86
C GLU A 3 12.97 -2.84 13.39
N ILE A 4 11.68 -2.70 13.11
CA ILE A 4 11.17 -2.68 11.74
C ILE A 4 11.45 -1.32 11.11
N THR A 5 12.17 -1.33 10.00
CA THR A 5 12.45 -0.13 9.21
C THR A 5 11.62 -0.11 7.94
N TYR A 6 11.19 1.08 7.52
CA TYR A 6 10.35 1.27 6.33
C TYR A 6 11.13 2.04 5.27
N VAL A 7 11.31 1.43 4.10
CA VAL A 7 12.10 2.00 3.01
C VAL A 7 11.20 2.26 1.81
N SER A 8 11.06 3.53 1.44
CA SER A 8 10.27 3.94 0.28
C SER A 8 10.99 3.61 -1.03
N GLY A 9 10.33 2.86 -1.90
CA GLY A 9 10.72 2.57 -3.29
C GLY A 9 9.90 3.32 -4.34
N TRP A 10 8.92 4.14 -3.91
CA TRP A 10 7.98 4.80 -4.81
C TRP A 10 8.69 5.64 -5.87
N ARG A 11 8.52 5.24 -7.15
CA ARG A 11 9.10 5.90 -8.33
C ARG A 11 10.63 6.06 -8.32
N LYS A 12 11.35 5.39 -7.42
CA LYS A 12 12.83 5.47 -7.33
C LYS A 12 13.57 4.50 -8.24
N ARG A 13 12.90 3.41 -8.67
CA ARG A 13 13.52 2.34 -9.48
C ARG A 13 14.77 1.75 -8.80
N ASP A 14 14.71 1.61 -7.47
CA ASP A 14 15.81 1.05 -6.68
C ASP A 14 15.92 -0.45 -6.94
N THR A 15 17.00 -0.85 -7.58
CA THR A 15 17.23 -2.25 -7.99
C THR A 15 17.31 -3.21 -6.81
N LYS A 16 17.77 -2.77 -5.64
CA LYS A 16 17.84 -3.61 -4.45
C LYS A 16 16.42 -3.88 -3.94
N ILE A 17 15.62 -2.82 -3.80
CA ILE A 17 14.24 -2.92 -3.33
C ILE A 17 13.39 -3.78 -4.29
N GLU A 18 13.51 -3.57 -5.59
CA GLU A 18 12.78 -4.35 -6.60
C GLU A 18 13.19 -5.82 -6.56
N LYS A 19 14.49 -6.12 -6.42
CA LYS A 19 15.00 -7.49 -6.30
C LYS A 19 14.50 -8.16 -5.02
N ASP A 20 14.63 -7.52 -3.87
CA ASP A 20 14.20 -8.07 -2.58
C ASP A 20 12.69 -8.39 -2.61
N ALA A 21 11.88 -7.53 -3.23
CA ALA A 21 10.44 -7.77 -3.38
C ALA A 21 10.14 -8.98 -4.27
N VAL A 22 10.80 -9.09 -5.43
CA VAL A 22 10.62 -10.21 -6.37
C VAL A 22 11.03 -11.54 -5.74
N GLU A 23 12.19 -11.58 -5.07
CA GLU A 23 12.67 -12.77 -4.36
C GLU A 23 11.69 -13.19 -3.26
N THR A 24 11.19 -12.23 -2.48
CA THR A 24 10.20 -12.48 -1.43
C THR A 24 8.89 -13.01 -2.00
N TRP A 25 8.39 -12.43 -3.09
CA TRP A 25 7.17 -12.90 -3.74
C TRP A 25 7.29 -14.32 -4.30
N HIS A 26 8.43 -14.66 -4.89
CA HIS A 26 8.71 -16.02 -5.35
C HIS A 26 8.80 -17.01 -4.20
N ALA A 27 9.53 -16.68 -3.15
CA ALA A 27 9.72 -17.56 -1.99
C ALA A 27 8.40 -17.96 -1.31
N TYR A 28 7.42 -17.05 -1.29
CA TYR A 28 6.12 -17.27 -0.66
C TYR A 28 4.98 -17.57 -1.64
N ASN A 29 5.28 -17.74 -2.94
CA ASN A 29 4.27 -17.90 -4.00
C ASN A 29 3.14 -16.86 -3.92
N ALA A 30 3.51 -15.60 -3.67
CA ALA A 30 2.60 -14.52 -3.29
C ALA A 30 2.00 -13.76 -4.49
N MET A 31 2.33 -14.18 -5.71
CA MET A 31 1.88 -13.53 -6.94
C MET A 31 0.70 -14.28 -7.54
N PRO A 32 -0.36 -13.56 -7.99
CA PRO A 32 -1.43 -14.17 -8.75
C PRO A 32 -0.91 -14.74 -10.07
N GLU A 33 -1.58 -15.77 -10.58
CA GLU A 33 -1.28 -16.36 -11.89
C GLU A 33 -1.34 -15.29 -12.99
N GLY A 34 -0.35 -15.29 -13.88
CA GLY A 34 -0.26 -14.36 -15.01
C GLY A 34 0.21 -12.94 -14.66
N VAL A 35 0.56 -12.63 -13.41
CA VAL A 35 1.13 -11.33 -13.02
C VAL A 35 2.65 -11.43 -12.94
N SER A 36 3.38 -10.65 -13.75
CA SER A 36 4.84 -10.56 -13.66
C SER A 36 5.27 -9.86 -12.35
N PRO A 37 6.11 -10.50 -11.52
CA PRO A 37 6.74 -9.87 -10.37
C PRO A 37 7.51 -8.58 -10.74
N GLU A 38 8.15 -8.56 -11.90
CA GLU A 38 8.96 -7.44 -12.40
C GLU A 38 8.08 -6.25 -12.79
N GLU A 39 6.91 -6.51 -13.39
CA GLU A 39 5.92 -5.47 -13.66
C GLU A 39 5.31 -4.94 -12.36
N ARG A 40 4.98 -5.84 -11.42
CA ARG A 40 4.48 -5.45 -10.09
C ARG A 40 5.52 -4.67 -9.28
N ALA A 41 6.80 -4.95 -9.46
CA ALA A 41 7.89 -4.23 -8.80
C ALA A 41 7.88 -2.72 -9.13
N ARG A 42 7.35 -2.34 -10.31
CA ARG A 42 7.19 -0.92 -10.69
C ARG A 42 6.16 -0.18 -9.84
N GLU A 43 5.26 -0.90 -9.20
CA GLU A 43 4.23 -0.35 -8.31
C GLU A 43 4.71 -0.26 -6.86
N ILE A 44 5.93 -0.69 -6.54
CA ILE A 44 6.44 -0.67 -5.16
C ILE A 44 6.40 0.74 -4.61
N CYS A 45 5.81 0.86 -3.41
CA CYS A 45 5.80 2.11 -2.67
C CYS A 45 6.72 2.03 -1.47
N CYS A 46 6.62 0.97 -0.66
CA CYS A 46 7.44 0.80 0.54
C CYS A 46 7.70 -0.68 0.83
N LEU A 47 8.88 -0.99 1.34
CA LEU A 47 9.18 -2.28 1.96
C LEU A 47 9.40 -2.08 3.47
N ALA A 48 9.00 -3.07 4.25
CA ALA A 48 9.32 -3.18 5.66
C ALA A 48 10.44 -4.21 5.82
N TYR A 49 11.47 -3.89 6.60
CA TYR A 49 12.61 -4.77 6.84
C TYR A 49 12.83 -5.00 8.35
N ASP A 50 13.14 -6.24 8.72
CA ASP A 50 13.78 -6.59 10.00
C ASP A 50 15.26 -6.88 9.71
N GLY A 51 16.13 -5.90 9.95
CA GLY A 51 17.52 -5.93 9.50
C GLY A 51 17.62 -5.98 7.97
N ASN A 52 18.10 -7.10 7.43
CA ASN A 52 18.23 -7.34 5.99
C ASN A 52 17.09 -8.20 5.41
N THR A 53 16.14 -8.64 6.24
CA THR A 53 15.06 -9.52 5.81
C THR A 53 13.81 -8.70 5.56
N ALA A 54 13.21 -8.83 4.37
CA ALA A 54 11.91 -8.22 4.08
C ALA A 54 10.83 -8.83 4.97
N ALA A 55 10.10 -8.01 5.72
CA ALA A 55 9.00 -8.41 6.58
C ALA A 55 7.63 -8.11 5.96
N GLY A 56 7.60 -7.19 4.98
CA GLY A 56 6.40 -6.88 4.21
C GLY A 56 6.67 -5.94 3.04
N ILE A 57 5.77 -5.96 2.06
CA ILE A 57 5.88 -5.23 0.80
C ILE A 57 4.56 -4.51 0.56
N SER A 58 4.63 -3.24 0.18
CA SER A 58 3.49 -2.48 -0.31
C SER A 58 3.67 -2.05 -1.76
N THR A 59 2.56 -2.12 -2.50
CA THR A 59 2.46 -1.62 -3.87
C THR A 59 1.29 -0.67 -3.99
N ILE A 60 1.38 0.29 -4.91
CA ILE A 60 0.36 1.29 -5.18
C ILE A 60 0.01 1.29 -6.66
N GLU A 61 -1.28 1.14 -6.94
CA GLU A 61 -1.87 1.37 -8.25
C GLU A 61 -2.67 2.68 -8.24
N ILE A 62 -2.31 3.66 -9.07
CA ILE A 62 -3.11 4.88 -9.19
C ILE A 62 -4.31 4.60 -10.09
N LYS A 63 -5.52 4.77 -9.55
CA LYS A 63 -6.76 4.63 -10.34
C LYS A 63 -7.93 5.44 -9.81
N PRO A 64 -8.98 5.65 -10.63
CA PRO A 64 -10.20 6.33 -10.20
C PRO A 64 -10.96 5.56 -9.11
N CYS A 65 -11.39 6.28 -8.06
CA CYS A 65 -12.32 5.78 -7.06
C CYS A 65 -13.75 6.16 -7.45
N ARG A 66 -14.51 5.20 -8.00
CA ARG A 66 -15.88 5.43 -8.52
C ARG A 66 -16.83 6.09 -7.52
N PRO A 67 -16.94 5.62 -6.25
CA PRO A 67 -17.82 6.26 -5.26
C PRO A 67 -17.49 7.72 -4.96
N LEU A 68 -16.27 8.17 -5.27
CA LEU A 68 -15.78 9.52 -5.01
C LEU A 68 -15.66 10.34 -6.30
N ARG A 69 -16.67 10.21 -7.17
CA ARG A 69 -16.77 10.91 -8.47
C ARG A 69 -15.54 10.69 -9.37
N ASN A 70 -15.00 9.48 -9.37
CA ASN A 70 -13.82 9.09 -10.16
C ASN A 70 -12.54 9.90 -9.85
N ARG A 71 -12.42 10.51 -8.66
CA ARG A 71 -11.14 11.11 -8.23
C ARG A 71 -10.05 10.04 -8.14
N LEU A 72 -8.80 10.42 -8.43
CA LEU A 72 -7.66 9.49 -8.44
C LEU A 72 -7.14 9.22 -7.04
N PHE A 73 -6.95 7.95 -6.71
CA PHE A 73 -6.37 7.48 -5.45
C PHE A 73 -5.28 6.45 -5.72
N GLY A 74 -4.27 6.42 -4.85
CA GLY A 74 -3.28 5.35 -4.82
C GLY A 74 -3.87 4.14 -4.10
N TYR A 75 -4.18 3.08 -4.82
CA TYR A 75 -4.72 1.84 -4.26
C TYR A 75 -3.60 0.98 -3.70
N LEU A 76 -3.53 0.95 -2.37
CA LEU A 76 -2.60 0.18 -1.58
C LEU A 76 -2.94 -1.30 -1.59
N ARG A 77 -1.94 -2.10 -1.94
CA ARG A 77 -1.86 -3.53 -1.65
C ARG A 77 -0.71 -3.76 -0.68
N VAL A 78 -0.93 -4.62 0.29
CA VAL A 78 0.08 -5.02 1.27
C VAL A 78 0.19 -6.53 1.29
N PHE A 79 1.42 -7.02 1.25
CA PHE A 79 1.77 -8.40 1.50
C PHE A 79 2.72 -8.43 2.71
N THR A 80 2.37 -9.17 3.76
CA THR A 80 3.20 -9.33 4.96
C THR A 80 3.55 -10.78 5.16
N LEU A 81 4.79 -11.04 5.58
CA LEU A 81 5.24 -12.39 5.83
C LEU A 81 4.58 -12.98 7.09
N PRO A 82 4.26 -14.28 7.09
CA PRO A 82 3.55 -14.94 8.19
C PRO A 82 4.33 -14.97 9.51
N ASP A 83 5.66 -14.88 9.45
CA ASP A 83 6.55 -14.95 10.61
C ASP A 83 6.59 -13.67 11.44
N TYR A 84 5.85 -12.64 11.02
CA TYR A 84 5.81 -11.34 11.67
C TYR A 84 4.40 -10.97 12.14
N GLU A 85 4.31 -9.96 13.00
CA GLU A 85 3.07 -9.31 13.40
C GLU A 85 2.41 -8.59 12.21
N GLN A 86 1.74 -9.37 11.35
CA GLN A 86 1.22 -8.97 10.04
C GLN A 86 0.36 -7.69 10.08
N GLN A 87 -0.42 -7.51 11.15
CA GLN A 87 -1.29 -6.35 11.30
C GLN A 87 -0.49 -5.06 11.56
N GLU A 88 0.50 -5.10 12.45
CA GLU A 88 1.28 -3.91 12.81
C GLU A 88 2.22 -3.51 11.65
N ILE A 89 2.81 -4.48 10.93
CA ILE A 89 3.55 -4.20 9.69
C ILE A 89 2.64 -3.57 8.63
N ALA A 90 1.42 -4.11 8.45
CA ALA A 90 0.49 -3.56 7.46
C ALA A 90 0.07 -2.13 7.80
N ILE A 91 -0.11 -1.80 9.09
CA ILE A 91 -0.40 -0.44 9.55
C ILE A 91 0.79 0.48 9.26
N GLY A 92 2.00 0.07 9.62
CA GLY A 92 3.21 0.86 9.38
C GLY A 92 3.48 1.09 7.89
N LEU A 93 3.30 0.07 7.05
CA LEU A 93 3.36 0.22 5.59
C LEU A 93 2.33 1.21 5.08
N ALA A 94 1.08 1.12 5.55
CA ALA A 94 0.03 2.05 5.12
C ALA A 94 0.35 3.51 5.50
N ILE A 95 0.88 3.75 6.70
CA ILE A 95 1.30 5.09 7.14
C ILE A 95 2.42 5.62 6.24
N ASN A 96 3.49 4.84 6.04
CA ASN A 96 4.64 5.25 5.22
C ASN A 96 4.24 5.46 3.74
N CYS A 97 3.33 4.64 3.20
CA CYS A 97 2.81 4.84 1.85
C CYS A 97 2.00 6.12 1.73
N ARG A 98 1.13 6.41 2.70
CA ARG A 98 0.34 7.65 2.71
C ARG A 98 1.26 8.85 2.68
N ASP A 99 2.24 8.90 3.58
CA ASP A 99 3.14 10.05 3.72
C ASP A 99 4.03 10.20 2.47
N THR A 100 4.51 9.09 1.90
CA THR A 100 5.26 9.08 0.63
C THR A 100 4.42 9.60 -0.54
N LEU A 101 3.18 9.12 -0.68
CA LEU A 101 2.29 9.52 -1.76
C LEU A 101 1.82 10.97 -1.62
N GLU A 102 1.62 11.44 -0.39
CA GLU A 102 1.25 12.83 -0.13
C GLU A 102 2.38 13.78 -0.53
N ALA A 103 3.61 13.49 -0.11
CA ALA A 103 4.79 14.28 -0.48
C ALA A 103 4.95 14.33 -2.01
N TRP A 104 4.82 13.18 -2.67
CA TRP A 104 4.88 13.11 -4.13
C TRP A 104 3.75 13.91 -4.80
N ALA A 105 2.51 13.84 -4.29
CA ALA A 105 1.38 14.57 -4.85
C ALA A 105 1.54 16.10 -4.73
N LEU A 106 2.17 16.58 -3.66
CA LEU A 106 2.51 18.00 -3.49
C LEU A 106 3.52 18.48 -4.55
N GLU A 107 4.50 17.65 -4.89
CA GLU A 107 5.47 17.92 -5.94
C GLU A 107 4.89 17.78 -7.36
N HIS A 108 3.81 17.01 -7.52
CA HIS A 108 3.20 16.66 -8.81
C HIS A 108 1.70 16.98 -8.85
N PRO A 109 1.27 18.24 -8.67
CA PRO A 109 -0.15 18.58 -8.59
C PRO A 109 -0.94 18.27 -9.87
N GLY A 110 -0.27 18.20 -11.02
CA GLY A 110 -0.87 17.83 -12.31
C GLY A 110 -1.41 16.40 -12.36
N GLU A 111 -0.91 15.51 -11.50
CA GLU A 111 -1.32 14.11 -11.40
C GLU A 111 -2.65 13.94 -10.66
N LYS A 112 -3.15 14.99 -9.99
CA LYS A 112 -4.46 15.06 -9.32
C LYS A 112 -4.73 13.91 -8.34
N LEU A 113 -3.67 13.33 -7.76
CA LEU A 113 -3.76 12.29 -6.76
C LEU A 113 -4.37 12.87 -5.47
N CYS A 114 -5.55 12.37 -5.09
CA CYS A 114 -6.34 12.95 -4.00
C CYS A 114 -6.07 12.28 -2.63
N GLY A 115 -5.41 11.14 -2.62
CA GLY A 115 -5.24 10.35 -1.42
C GLY A 115 -4.81 8.92 -1.69
N MET A 116 -4.95 8.08 -0.66
CA MET A 116 -4.69 6.66 -0.71
C MET A 116 -5.97 5.87 -0.41
N ALA A 117 -6.15 4.74 -1.09
CA ALA A 117 -7.27 3.83 -0.92
C ALA A 117 -6.77 2.41 -0.63
N ALA A 118 -7.60 1.58 0.00
CA ALA A 118 -7.32 0.16 0.19
C ALA A 118 -8.62 -0.65 0.18
N VAL A 119 -8.54 -1.90 -0.25
CA VAL A 119 -9.61 -2.88 -0.14
C VAL A 119 -9.16 -3.95 0.85
N TYR A 120 -9.81 -4.03 2.00
CA TYR A 120 -9.45 -5.03 3.02
C TYR A 120 -10.16 -6.34 2.72
N GLN A 121 -9.37 -7.34 2.32
CA GLN A 121 -9.85 -8.70 2.04
C GLN A 121 -9.81 -9.61 3.26
N SER A 122 -8.95 -9.30 4.23
CA SER A 122 -8.84 -10.06 5.48
C SER A 122 -9.89 -9.60 6.50
N PRO A 123 -10.69 -10.50 7.09
CA PRO A 123 -11.65 -10.15 8.14
C PRO A 123 -10.99 -9.68 9.43
N LYS A 124 -9.68 -9.92 9.60
CA LYS A 124 -8.90 -9.42 10.75
C LYS A 124 -8.65 -7.92 10.69
N LEU A 125 -8.83 -7.29 9.53
CA LEU A 125 -8.57 -5.87 9.32
C LEU A 125 -9.85 -5.03 9.47
N GLY A 126 -9.68 -3.82 9.98
CA GLY A 126 -10.74 -2.81 10.01
C GLY A 126 -11.91 -3.11 10.95
N PRO A 127 -11.67 -3.43 12.24
CA PRO A 127 -12.75 -3.60 13.23
C PRO A 127 -13.49 -2.28 13.53
N THR A 128 -12.90 -1.13 13.19
CA THR A 128 -13.45 0.21 13.41
C THR A 128 -13.57 0.99 12.10
N PRO A 129 -14.55 1.90 11.94
CA PRO A 129 -14.72 2.68 10.72
C PRO A 129 -13.48 3.49 10.32
N VAL A 130 -12.76 4.03 11.31
CA VAL A 130 -11.45 4.68 11.11
C VAL A 130 -10.38 3.74 11.66
N GLY A 131 -9.47 3.29 10.80
CA GLY A 131 -8.35 2.41 11.20
C GLY A 131 -7.18 3.19 11.81
N LYS A 132 -6.28 2.50 12.50
CA LYS A 132 -5.05 3.09 13.08
C LYS A 132 -4.17 3.82 12.05
N SER A 133 -4.19 3.39 10.78
CA SER A 133 -3.47 4.06 9.67
C SER A 133 -4.16 5.33 9.15
N GLY A 134 -5.33 5.70 9.69
CA GLY A 134 -6.17 6.81 9.23
C GLY A 134 -7.11 6.46 8.07
N LEU A 135 -6.98 5.27 7.48
CA LEU A 135 -7.89 4.77 6.45
C LEU A 135 -9.33 4.63 7.00
N THR A 136 -10.24 5.38 6.40
CA THR A 136 -11.65 5.49 6.79
C THR A 136 -12.54 4.71 5.83
N LEU A 137 -13.46 3.91 6.38
CA LEU A 137 -14.46 3.15 5.64
C LEU A 137 -15.40 4.08 4.86
N ILE A 138 -15.53 3.84 3.56
CA ILE A 138 -16.46 4.55 2.67
C ILE A 138 -17.55 3.66 2.08
N GLY A 139 -17.50 2.36 2.37
CA GLY A 139 -18.45 1.37 1.90
C GLY A 139 -17.80 0.03 1.64
N TYR A 140 -18.46 -0.79 0.83
CA TYR A 140 -18.04 -2.15 0.54
C TYR A 140 -17.96 -2.38 -0.98
N THR A 141 -17.06 -3.25 -1.41
CA THR A 141 -17.05 -3.74 -2.78
C THR A 141 -18.26 -4.66 -3.02
N PRO A 142 -18.61 -4.98 -4.28
CA PRO A 142 -19.67 -5.94 -4.58
C PRO A 142 -19.44 -7.33 -3.95
N GLN A 143 -18.18 -7.67 -3.66
CA GLN A 143 -17.78 -8.92 -3.00
C GLN A 143 -17.85 -8.83 -1.46
N GLY A 144 -18.29 -7.71 -0.90
CA GLY A 144 -18.40 -7.51 0.55
C GLY A 144 -17.11 -7.09 1.26
N PHE A 145 -16.04 -6.75 0.52
CA PHE A 145 -14.80 -6.28 1.13
C PHE A 145 -14.87 -4.81 1.49
N GLN A 146 -14.24 -4.42 2.61
CA GLN A 146 -14.26 -3.02 3.04
C GLN A 146 -13.44 -2.16 2.08
N HIS A 147 -14.03 -1.09 1.57
CA HIS A 147 -13.35 -0.08 0.77
C HIS A 147 -13.07 1.13 1.65
N ARG A 148 -11.78 1.44 1.83
CA ARG A 148 -11.32 2.49 2.73
C ARG A 148 -10.44 3.49 2.01
N ILE A 149 -10.47 4.74 2.46
CA ILE A 149 -9.65 5.82 1.90
C ILE A 149 -9.09 6.73 2.98
N VAL A 150 -8.06 7.46 2.64
CA VAL A 150 -7.58 8.64 3.36
C VAL A 150 -7.33 9.73 2.33
N TRP A 151 -7.89 10.92 2.56
CA TRP A 151 -7.64 12.10 1.73
C TRP A 151 -6.31 12.74 2.13
N PHE A 152 -5.60 13.32 1.18
CA PHE A 152 -4.49 14.20 1.54
C PHE A 152 -5.03 15.55 2.07
N PRO A 153 -4.50 16.07 3.19
CA PRO A 153 -4.89 17.34 3.81
C PRO A 153 -4.99 18.56 2.86
N HIS A 154 -4.16 18.60 1.83
CA HIS A 154 -4.10 19.72 0.90
C HIS A 154 -5.19 19.70 -0.19
N ILE A 155 -5.96 18.61 -0.29
CA ILE A 155 -7.04 18.48 -1.28
C ILE A 155 -8.22 19.39 -0.92
N ARG A 156 -8.85 19.95 -1.94
CA ARG A 156 -10.10 20.72 -1.86
C ARG A 156 -11.19 20.03 -2.70
N LEU A 157 -12.43 20.10 -2.21
CA LEU A 157 -13.58 19.40 -2.78
C LEU A 157 -14.40 20.30 -3.70
#